data_AF-A0A961UUH0-F1
#
_entry.id   AF-A0A961UUH0-F1
#
_cell.length_a   1.000
_cell.length_b   1.000
_cell.length_c   1.000
_cell.angle_alpha   90.00
_cell.angle_beta   90.00
_cell.angle_gamma   90.00
#
_symmetry.space_group_name_H-M   'P 1'
#
loop_
_entity.id
_entity.type
_entity.pdbx_description
1 polymer ?
#
loop_
_entity_poly.entity_id
_entity_poly.type
_entity_poly.pdbx_seq_one_letter_code
_entity_poly.pdbx_strand_id
1 'polypeptide(L)'
;DRMFDMGFIRDVRKIASLLSHKRRTAMLSATMPDEIRKLAHELLNDPYRIDLSPKQIVVDRIDQKVMIVRGPEKQSRLHTILKDENVSRVIV
;
A
#
# COMPACT_ATOMS: atom_id res chain seq x y z
N ASP A 1 6.73 5.36 2.83
CA ASP A 1 5.55 5.63 3.70
C ASP A 1 5.51 4.76 4.95
N ARG A 2 5.52 3.42 4.88
CA ARG A 2 5.38 2.59 6.08
C ARG A 2 6.43 2.84 7.17
N MET A 3 7.69 3.03 6.80
CA MET A 3 8.74 3.38 7.78
C MET A 3 8.46 4.71 8.48
N PHE A 4 7.79 5.64 7.78
CA PHE A 4 7.36 6.90 8.38
C PHE A 4 6.19 6.67 9.34
N ASP A 5 5.19 5.86 8.97
CA ASP A 5 4.07 5.51 9.85
C ASP A 5 4.54 4.83 11.15
N MET A 6 5.64 4.07 11.07
CA MET A 6 6.29 3.44 12.22
C MET A 6 7.18 4.40 13.04
N GLY A 7 7.33 5.65 12.63
CA GLY A 7 8.12 6.67 13.33
C GLY A 7 9.62 6.65 13.04
N PHE A 8 10.10 5.86 12.08
CA PHE A 8 11.54 5.69 11.81
C PHE A 8 12.20 6.84 11.06
N ILE A 9 11.51 7.96 10.83
CA ILE A 9 12.07 9.08 10.06
C ILE A 9 13.38 9.62 10.67
N ARG A 10 13.49 9.64 11.99
CA ARG A 10 14.71 10.07 12.69
C ARG A 10 15.87 9.12 12.44
N ASP A 11 15.61 7.82 12.49
CA ASP A 11 16.61 6.78 12.29
C ASP A 11 17.08 6.73 10.83
N VAL A 12 16.17 6.88 9.88
CA VAL A 12 16.50 6.97 8.45
C VAL A 12 17.44 8.16 8.19
N ARG A 13 17.15 9.33 8.75
CA ARG A 13 18.03 10.51 8.63
C ARG A 13 19.41 10.26 9.23
N LYS A 14 19.46 9.65 10.42
CA LYS A 14 20.71 9.31 11.10
C LYS A 14 21.55 8.32 10.28
N ILE A 15 20.93 7.30 9.69
CA ILE A 15 21.63 6.35 8.83
C ILE A 15 22.13 7.08 7.57
N ALA A 16 21.27 7.88 6.94
CA ALA A 16 21.61 8.63 5.74
C ALA A 16 22.77 9.61 5.92
N SER A 17 22.93 10.19 7.11
CA SER A 17 24.05 11.09 7.43
C SER A 17 25.39 10.37 7.61
N LEU A 18 25.36 9.06 7.91
CA LEU A 18 26.57 8.24 8.03
C LEU A 18 27.06 7.68 6.68
N LEU A 19 26.21 7.75 5.66
CA LEU A 19 26.54 7.28 4.31
C LEU A 19 27.27 8.37 3.51
N SER A 20 28.09 7.96 2.54
CA SER A 20 28.80 8.87 1.62
C SER A 20 27.83 9.82 0.91
N HIS A 21 28.26 11.08 0.74
CA HIS A 21 27.50 12.11 0.03
C HIS A 21 27.34 11.78 -1.46
N LYS A 22 28.35 11.15 -2.07
CA LYS A 22 28.31 10.74 -3.48
C LYS A 22 27.70 9.34 -3.56
N ARG A 23 26.38 9.29 -3.67
CA ARG A 23 25.60 8.05 -3.80
C ARG A 23 24.45 8.20 -4.77
N ARG A 24 23.97 7.08 -5.30
CA ARG A 24 22.68 7.00 -5.99
C ARG A 24 21.66 6.42 -5.01
N THR A 25 20.55 7.10 -4.86
CA THR A 25 19.49 6.73 -3.93
C THR A 25 18.21 6.52 -4.74
N ALA A 26 17.50 5.43 -4.48
CA ALA A 26 16.16 5.21 -4.97
C ALA A 26 15.20 5.20 -3.77
N MET A 27 14.06 5.87 -3.89
CA MET A 27 13.02 5.89 -2.87
C MET A 27 11.74 5.35 -3.48
N LEU A 28 11.13 4.36 -2.81
CA LEU A 28 9.84 3.79 -3.17
C LEU A 28 8.82 4.15 -2.10
N SER A 29 7.67 4.65 -2.52
CA SER A 29 6.56 4.98 -1.63
C SER A 29 5.25 4.80 -2.39
N ALA A 30 4.24 4.20 -1.75
CA ALA A 30 2.90 4.07 -2.34
C ALA A 30 2.10 5.37 -2.16
N THR A 31 2.39 6.14 -1.11
CA THR A 31 1.80 7.46 -0.87
C THR A 31 2.86 8.56 -0.84
N MET A 32 2.43 9.81 -1.04
CA MET A 32 3.32 10.98 -1.09
C MET A 32 2.83 12.17 -0.24
N PRO A 33 2.60 11.97 1.08
CA PRO A 33 2.30 13.07 1.99
C PRO A 33 3.50 14.04 2.09
N ASP A 34 3.27 15.22 2.64
CA ASP A 34 4.25 16.31 2.65
C ASP A 34 5.55 15.93 3.37
N GLU A 35 5.49 15.10 4.41
CA GLU A 35 6.65 14.62 5.15
C GLU A 35 7.53 13.67 4.33
N ILE A 36 6.91 12.77 3.55
CA ILE A 36 7.65 11.90 2.63
C ILE A 36 8.28 12.73 1.52
N ARG A 37 7.58 13.77 1.04
CA ARG A 37 8.13 14.69 0.03
C ARG A 37 9.36 15.45 0.56
N LYS A 38 9.30 15.95 1.80
CA LYS A 38 10.44 16.57 2.49
C LYS A 38 11.61 15.58 2.60
N LEU A 39 11.34 14.34 3.04
CA LEU A 39 12.37 13.31 3.13
C LEU A 39 13.01 12.99 1.76
N ALA A 40 12.21 12.96 0.69
CA ALA A 40 12.71 12.77 -0.67
C ALA A 40 13.68 13.89 -1.08
N HIS A 41 13.32 15.14 -0.80
CA HIS A 41 14.19 16.29 -1.08
C HIS A 41 15.49 16.29 -0.27
N GLU A 42 15.47 15.74 0.95
CA GLU A 42 16.67 15.63 1.78
C GLU A 42 17.61 14.48 1.34
N LEU A 43 17.05 13.37 0.87
CA LEU A 43 17.81 12.14 0.59
C LEU A 43 18.21 11.95 -0.88
N LEU A 44 17.53 12.63 -1.80
CA LEU A 44 17.72 12.47 -3.24
C LEU A 44 18.33 13.75 -3.84
N ASN A 45 19.26 13.56 -4.77
CA ASN A 45 19.87 14.64 -5.55
C ASN A 45 19.35 14.56 -6.99
N ASP A 46 18.57 15.55 -7.41
CA ASP A 46 17.95 15.65 -8.75
C ASP A 46 17.30 14.33 -9.23
N PRO A 47 16.26 13.84 -8.53
CA PRO A 47 15.67 12.54 -8.83
C PRO A 47 14.75 12.58 -10.05
N TYR A 48 14.84 11.55 -10.89
CA TYR A 48 13.80 11.24 -11.87
C TYR A 48 12.59 10.63 -11.18
N ARG A 49 11.42 11.27 -11.30
CA ARG A 49 10.17 10.80 -10.67
C ARG A 49 9.32 10.00 -11.65
N ILE A 50 9.01 8.77 -11.28
CA ILE A 50 8.04 7.91 -11.98
C ILE A 50 6.82 7.78 -11.07
N ASP A 51 5.67 8.28 -11.52
CA ASP A 51 4.40 8.17 -10.80
C ASP A 51 3.46 7.25 -11.56
N LEU A 52 3.15 6.10 -10.96
CA LEU A 52 2.24 5.10 -11.51
C LEU A 52 0.86 5.17 -10.84
N SER A 53 0.58 6.22 -10.06
CA SER A 53 -0.71 6.38 -9.39
C SER A 53 -1.82 6.41 -10.43
N PRO A 54 -2.81 5.51 -10.35
CA PRO A 54 -3.91 5.50 -11.29
C PRO A 54 -4.73 6.79 -11.12
N LYS A 55 -5.09 7.44 -12.23
CA LYS A 55 -5.90 8.68 -12.20
C LYS A 55 -7.29 8.49 -11.55
N GLN A 56 -7.73 7.24 -11.42
CA GLN A 56 -8.97 6.83 -10.76
C GLN A 56 -8.68 5.68 -9.80
N ILE A 57 -9.39 5.65 -8.67
CA ILE A 57 -9.30 4.56 -7.70
C ILE A 57 -9.76 3.28 -8.41
N VAL A 58 -8.94 2.23 -8.41
CA VAL A 58 -9.13 0.97 -9.16
C VAL A 58 -10.31 0.12 -8.63
N VAL A 59 -11.19 0.70 -7.81
CA VAL A 59 -12.36 0.03 -7.22
C VAL A 59 -13.28 -0.54 -8.31
N ASP A 60 -13.41 0.13 -9.45
CA ASP A 60 -14.32 -0.28 -10.52
C ASP A 60 -13.96 -1.60 -11.22
N ARG A 61 -12.75 -2.15 -11.00
CA ARG A 61 -12.36 -3.46 -11.58
C ARG A 61 -12.76 -4.65 -10.71
N ILE A 62 -13.20 -4.44 -9.48
CA ILE A 62 -13.55 -5.52 -8.55
C ILE A 62 -15.06 -5.50 -8.34
N ASP A 63 -15.75 -6.57 -8.75
CA ASP A 63 -17.17 -6.77 -8.43
C ASP A 63 -17.31 -7.04 -6.93
N GLN A 64 -17.94 -6.11 -6.20
CA GLN A 64 -18.11 -6.16 -4.76
C GLN A 64 -19.59 -6.29 -4.42
N LYS A 65 -19.95 -7.30 -3.63
CA LYS A 65 -21.32 -7.56 -3.20
C LYS A 65 -21.40 -7.59 -1.68
N VAL A 66 -22.48 -7.04 -1.14
CA VAL A 66 -22.76 -7.04 0.31
C VAL A 66 -24.02 -7.84 0.56
N MET A 67 -23.97 -8.75 1.54
CA MET A 67 -25.11 -9.54 1.98
C MET A 67 -25.33 -9.32 3.48
N ILE A 68 -26.46 -8.69 3.83
CA ILE A 68 -26.82 -8.43 5.23
C ILE A 68 -27.45 -9.69 5.80
N VAL A 69 -26.83 -10.25 6.86
CA VAL A 69 -27.27 -11.49 7.52
C VAL A 69 -27.10 -11.37 9.03
N ARG A 70 -27.81 -12.19 9.80
CA ARG A 70 -27.55 -12.29 11.25
C ARG A 70 -26.25 -13.06 11.49
N GLY A 71 -25.58 -12.79 12.61
CA GLY A 71 -24.30 -13.42 12.97
C GLY A 71 -24.29 -14.95 12.80
N PRO A 72 -25.27 -15.68 13.37
CA PRO A 72 -25.35 -17.14 13.23
C PRO A 72 -25.58 -17.65 11.79
N GLU A 73 -26.14 -16.83 10.90
CA GLU A 73 -26.48 -17.24 9.53
C GLU A 73 -25.28 -17.20 8.58
N LYS A 74 -24.17 -16.55 8.98
CA LYS A 74 -22.97 -16.36 8.14
C LYS A 74 -22.42 -17.68 7.60
N GLN A 75 -22.32 -18.72 8.44
CA GLN A 75 -21.79 -20.02 8.03
C GLN A 75 -22.67 -20.71 6.98
N SER A 76 -23.99 -20.74 7.19
CA SER A 76 -24.94 -21.35 6.25
C SER A 76 -24.95 -20.64 4.90
N ARG A 77 -24.86 -19.31 4.93
CA ARG A 77 -24.80 -18.49 3.71
C ARG A 77 -23.48 -18.65 2.96
N LEU A 78 -22.36 -18.72 3.68
CA LEU A 78 -21.05 -19.03 3.09
C LEU A 78 -21.08 -20.39 2.39
N HIS A 79 -21.62 -21.44 3.03
CA HIS A 79 -21.77 -22.75 2.39
C HIS A 79 -22.59 -22.71 1.11
N THR A 80 -23.57 -21.81 1.02
CA THR A 80 -24.37 -21.64 -0.19
C THR A 80 -23.54 -21.01 -1.31
N ILE A 81 -22.70 -20.02 -1.00
CA ILE A 81 -21.78 -19.37 -1.96
C ILE A 81 -20.71 -20.35 -2.45
N LEU A 82 -20.11 -21.13 -1.54
CA LEU A 82 -19.05 -22.09 -1.87
C LEU A 82 -19.52 -23.31 -2.67
N LYS A 83 -20.84 -23.53 -2.81
CA LYS A 83 -21.39 -24.57 -3.68
C LYS A 83 -21.38 -24.20 -5.16
N ASP A 84 -21.15 -22.93 -5.49
CA ASP A 84 -20.99 -22.49 -6.87
C ASP A 84 -19.71 -23.09 -7.47
N GLU A 85 -19.84 -23.85 -8.57
CA GLU A 85 -18.71 -24.53 -9.22
C GLU A 85 -17.64 -23.56 -9.75
N ASN A 86 -18.00 -22.29 -9.94
CA ASN A 86 -17.05 -21.24 -10.29
C ASN A 86 -16.06 -20.92 -9.15
N VAL A 87 -16.37 -21.34 -7.92
CA VAL A 87 -15.58 -21.09 -6.71
C VAL A 87 -14.61 -22.25 -6.48
N SER A 88 -13.55 -22.33 -7.30
CA SER A 88 -12.55 -23.41 -7.23
C SER A 88 -11.37 -23.12 -6.30
N ARG A 89 -10.91 -21.85 -6.20
CA ARG A 89 -9.81 -21.42 -5.33
C ARG A 89 -10.13 -20.03 -4.76
N VAL A 90 -10.51 -19.97 -3.50
CA VAL A 90 -10.97 -18.74 -2.84
C VAL A 90 -10.36 -18.57 -1.45
N ILE A 91 -10.37 -17.33 -0.96
CA ILE A 91 -10.02 -16.94 0.41
C ILE A 91 -11.33 -16.59 1.12
N VAL A 92 -11.53 -17.15 2.31
CA VAL A 92 -12.68 -16.91 3.20
C VAL A 92 -12.20 -16.26 4.48
#